data_AF-A0A838FR28-F1
#
_entry.id   AF-A0A838FR28-F1
#
_cell.length_a   1.000
_cell.length_b   1.000
_cell.length_c   1.000
_cell.angle_alpha   90.00
_cell.angle_beta   90.00
_cell.angle_gamma   90.00
#
_symmetry.space_group_name_H-M   'P 1'
#
loop_
_entity.id
_entity.type
_entity.pdbx_description
1 polymer ?
#
loop_
_entity_poly.entity_id
_entity_poly.type
_entity_poly.pdbx_seq_one_letter_code
_entity_poly.pdbx_strand_id
1 'polypeptide(L)'
;MVEAAKEYFQSVRPEIIDVVPEEALREHDLEWQEMIRLASGNNLRQSFVKRVAALKKRAIEIDVYRISGSRSGTTNALQAPLYTQEEMVLIQTLTSLVPSAAQSYEQAIQDLTSMSPRVSYRGTATELREAFRETLDQLAPDDAVTQQVGFALEKGRTQPTMKQKVRFILRSRGKGATHRTVAEKSLELIEALGADIARAFYDRGQSRRI
;
A
#
# COMPACT_ATOMS: atom_id res chain seq x y z
N MET A 1 -6.91 25.84 15.94
CA MET A 1 -5.45 26.06 15.95
C MET A 1 -4.83 25.67 17.28
N VAL A 2 -5.25 26.26 18.41
CA VAL A 2 -4.80 25.82 19.74
C VAL A 2 -5.09 24.33 19.97
N GLU A 3 -6.26 23.85 19.52
CA GLU A 3 -6.63 22.43 19.63
C GLU A 3 -5.71 21.51 18.81
N ALA A 4 -5.40 21.86 17.57
CA ALA A 4 -4.46 21.11 16.73
C ALA A 4 -3.05 21.06 17.34
N ALA A 5 -2.63 22.15 18.01
CA ALA A 5 -1.34 22.18 18.69
C ALA A 5 -1.33 21.30 19.95
N LYS A 6 -2.45 21.25 20.71
CA LYS A 6 -2.60 20.31 21.82
C LYS A 6 -2.54 18.86 21.34
N GLU A 7 -3.28 18.54 20.28
CA GLU A 7 -3.27 17.21 19.66
C GLU A 7 -1.86 16.80 19.23
N TYR A 8 -1.11 17.73 18.61
CA TYR A 8 0.29 17.52 18.29
C TYR A 8 1.14 17.20 19.54
N PHE A 9 1.13 18.05 20.57
CA PHE A 9 1.97 17.84 21.75
C PHE A 9 1.57 16.63 22.60
N GLN A 10 0.29 16.28 22.64
CA GLN A 10 -0.25 15.21 23.49
C GLN A 10 -0.22 13.84 22.82
N SER A 11 -0.46 13.78 21.50
CA SER A 11 -0.65 12.52 20.79
C SER A 11 0.44 12.27 19.77
N VAL A 12 0.73 13.25 18.91
CA VAL A 12 1.65 13.04 17.78
C VAL A 12 3.11 13.06 18.21
N ARG A 13 3.52 14.05 19.01
CA ARG A 13 4.91 14.25 19.43
C ARG A 13 5.50 13.06 20.19
N PRO A 14 4.80 12.44 21.16
CA PRO A 14 5.29 11.25 21.84
C PRO A 14 5.55 10.06 20.90
N GLU A 15 4.78 9.92 19.81
CA GLU A 15 4.94 8.81 18.87
C GLU A 15 6.16 8.96 17.95
N ILE A 16 6.62 10.20 17.72
CA ILE A 16 7.70 10.49 16.76
C ILE A 16 9.03 10.82 17.43
N ILE A 17 9.07 10.94 18.77
CA ILE A 17 10.27 11.39 19.51
C ILE A 17 11.46 10.44 19.34
N ASP A 18 11.21 9.14 19.22
CA ASP A 18 12.24 8.12 19.11
C ASP A 18 12.71 7.89 17.65
N VAL A 19 11.96 8.41 16.68
CA VAL A 19 12.19 8.16 15.24
C VAL A 19 12.79 9.37 14.54
N VAL A 20 12.48 10.57 15.02
CA VAL A 20 12.93 11.82 14.42
C VAL A 20 14.12 12.36 15.21
N PRO A 21 15.21 12.83 14.56
CA PRO A 21 16.30 13.49 15.26
C PRO A 21 15.82 14.64 16.14
N GLU A 22 16.36 14.75 17.36
CA GLU A 22 15.96 15.76 18.35
C GLU A 22 15.98 17.18 17.78
N GLU A 23 16.98 17.51 16.94
CA GLU A 23 17.08 18.82 16.30
C GLU A 23 15.89 19.13 15.38
N ALA A 24 15.43 18.16 14.58
CA ALA A 24 14.29 18.32 13.70
C ALA A 24 12.96 18.42 14.46
N LEU A 25 12.82 17.65 15.55
CA LEU A 25 11.66 17.76 16.46
C LEU A 25 11.61 19.12 17.14
N ARG A 26 12.75 19.61 17.63
CA ARG A 26 12.86 20.92 18.29
C ARG A 26 12.45 22.05 17.35
N GLU A 27 12.89 22.00 16.09
CA GLU A 27 12.48 22.97 15.08
C GLU A 27 10.97 22.91 14.80
N HIS A 28 10.38 21.71 14.75
CA HIS A 28 8.94 21.55 14.54
C HIS A 28 8.11 22.03 15.75
N ASP A 29 8.57 21.72 16.97
CA ASP A 29 7.96 22.18 18.23
C ASP A 29 7.94 23.71 18.31
N LEU A 30 9.01 24.39 17.88
CA LEU A 30 9.10 25.84 17.86
C LEU A 30 8.02 26.45 16.95
N GLU A 31 7.78 25.88 15.77
CA GLU A 31 6.74 26.37 14.87
C GLU A 31 5.34 26.18 15.45
N TRP A 32 5.08 25.08 16.18
CA TRP A 32 3.82 24.87 16.90
C TRP A 32 3.64 25.85 18.06
N GLN A 33 4.69 26.11 18.85
CA GLN A 33 4.67 27.09 19.93
C GLN A 33 4.43 28.50 19.40
N GLU A 34 5.08 28.89 18.30
CA GLU A 34 4.84 30.16 17.63
C GLU A 34 3.41 30.28 17.09
N MET A 35 2.84 29.19 16.57
CA MET A 35 1.45 29.16 16.14
C MET A 35 0.46 29.38 17.31
N ILE A 36 0.75 28.83 18.49
CA ILE A 36 -0.05 29.10 19.71
C ILE A 36 0.10 30.57 20.12
N ARG A 37 1.32 31.11 20.12
CA ARG A 37 1.58 32.53 20.44
C ARG A 37 0.82 33.46 19.50
N LEU A 38 0.84 33.17 18.20
CA LEU A 38 0.10 33.95 17.22
C LEU A 38 -1.41 33.86 17.44
N ALA A 39 -1.93 32.67 17.75
CA ALA A 39 -3.36 32.45 18.01
C ALA A 39 -3.89 33.19 19.24
N SER A 40 -3.02 33.48 20.21
CA SER A 40 -3.38 34.21 21.45
C SER A 40 -3.24 35.73 21.33
N GLY A 41 -2.73 36.27 20.22
CA GLY A 41 -2.51 37.70 20.02
C GLY A 41 -3.21 38.27 18.78
N ASN A 42 -3.32 39.60 18.69
CA ASN A 42 -3.87 40.29 17.53
C ASN A 42 -2.82 40.38 16.40
N ASN A 43 -2.58 39.26 15.73
CA ASN A 43 -1.54 39.12 14.72
C ASN A 43 -2.08 39.19 13.29
N LEU A 44 -1.26 39.72 12.38
CA LEU A 44 -1.60 39.77 10.95
C LEU A 44 -1.74 38.36 10.36
N ARG A 45 -2.76 38.16 9.53
CA ARG A 45 -3.05 36.90 8.81
C ARG A 45 -1.82 36.35 8.06
N GLN A 46 -0.98 37.22 7.53
CA GLN A 46 0.24 36.84 6.80
C GLN A 46 1.24 36.06 7.67
N SER A 47 1.35 36.40 8.96
CA SER A 47 2.22 35.71 9.91
C SER A 47 1.75 34.27 10.14
N PHE A 48 0.44 34.03 10.22
CA PHE A 48 -0.13 32.69 10.33
C PHE A 48 0.14 31.84 9.09
N VAL A 49 -0.11 32.39 7.90
CA VAL A 49 0.09 31.65 6.65
C VAL A 49 1.54 31.22 6.49
N LYS A 50 2.49 32.11 6.83
CA LYS A 50 3.93 31.79 6.82
C LYS A 50 4.28 30.62 7.74
N ARG A 51 3.71 30.60 8.94
CA ARG A 51 3.97 29.55 9.95
C ARG A 51 3.31 28.22 9.60
N VAL A 52 2.09 28.22 9.05
CA VAL A 52 1.46 27.00 8.53
C VAL A 52 2.26 26.42 7.37
N ALA A 53 2.81 27.24 6.48
CA ALA A 53 3.68 26.78 5.41
C ALA A 53 4.98 26.16 5.94
N ALA A 54 5.58 26.74 6.98
CA ALA A 54 6.75 26.19 7.66
C ALA A 54 6.43 24.83 8.33
N LEU A 55 5.32 24.74 9.06
CA LEU A 55 4.83 23.49 9.65
C LEU A 55 4.64 22.39 8.59
N LYS A 56 4.01 22.73 7.45
CA LYS A 56 3.82 21.77 6.35
C LYS A 56 5.15 21.26 5.80
N LYS A 57 6.13 22.15 5.61
CA LYS A 57 7.46 21.77 5.12
C LYS A 57 8.15 20.81 6.11
N ARG A 58 8.10 21.12 7.41
CA ARG A 58 8.72 20.30 8.46
C ARG A 58 8.00 18.97 8.67
N ALA A 59 6.68 18.92 8.49
CA ALA A 59 5.93 17.67 8.53
C ALA A 59 6.40 16.68 7.44
N ILE A 60 6.71 17.18 6.24
CA ILE A 60 7.29 16.35 5.17
C ILE A 60 8.68 15.82 5.58
N GLU A 61 9.51 16.64 6.22
CA GLU A 61 10.82 16.21 6.72
C GLU A 61 10.67 15.13 7.81
N ILE A 62 9.71 15.28 8.72
CA ILE A 62 9.35 14.29 9.74
C ILE A 62 8.88 12.98 9.09
N ASP A 63 8.03 13.04 8.07
CA ASP A 63 7.55 11.84 7.35
C ASP A 63 8.71 11.09 6.70
N VAL A 64 9.69 11.81 6.13
CA VAL A 64 10.92 11.21 5.59
C VAL A 64 11.71 10.51 6.69
N TYR A 65 11.84 11.10 7.88
CA TYR A 65 12.48 10.44 9.02
C TYR A 65 11.70 9.23 9.52
N ARG A 66 10.36 9.25 9.51
CA ARG A 66 9.53 8.09 9.88
C ARG A 66 9.70 6.91 8.92
N ILE A 67 9.73 7.21 7.62
CA ILE A 67 9.93 6.21 6.57
C ILE A 67 11.37 5.67 6.61
N SER A 68 12.35 6.53 6.86
CA SER A 68 13.78 6.16 6.83
C SER A 68 14.30 5.57 8.14
N GLY A 69 13.70 5.95 9.28
CA GLY A 69 14.10 5.60 10.65
C GLY A 69 13.38 4.39 11.23
N SER A 70 12.57 3.69 10.43
CA SER A 70 11.93 2.42 10.83
C SER A 70 12.97 1.29 10.96
N ARG A 71 13.81 1.37 12.00
CA ARG A 71 14.58 0.29 12.65
C ARG A 71 15.53 0.88 13.70
N SER A 72 15.01 1.16 14.90
CA SER A 72 15.70 0.95 16.20
C SER A 72 14.95 1.72 17.29
N GLY A 73 14.48 1.04 18.32
CA GLY A 73 13.98 1.70 19.54
C GLY A 73 12.78 1.03 20.17
N THR A 74 13.04 0.08 21.06
CA THR A 74 12.11 -0.59 21.96
C THR A 74 11.43 0.39 22.93
N THR A 75 10.10 0.38 23.03
CA THR A 75 9.29 0.12 24.25
C THR A 75 7.80 0.34 23.94
N ASN A 76 6.94 -0.57 24.45
CA ASN A 76 5.50 -0.64 24.24
C ASN A 76 5.02 -1.01 22.82
N ALA A 77 5.22 -2.27 22.46
CA ALA A 77 4.40 -2.94 21.47
C ALA A 77 2.95 -3.11 21.98
N LEU A 78 2.20 -2.01 22.07
CA LEU A 78 0.78 -2.08 21.75
C LEU A 78 0.75 -2.37 20.26
N GLN A 79 0.43 -3.61 19.93
CA GLN A 79 0.27 -4.19 18.59
C GLN A 79 0.01 -3.11 17.53
N ALA A 80 1.05 -2.70 16.80
CA ALA A 80 0.82 -2.01 15.54
C ALA A 80 -0.12 -2.92 14.73
N PRO A 81 -1.25 -2.40 14.20
CA PRO A 81 -2.21 -3.25 13.54
C PRO A 81 -1.50 -3.99 12.41
N LEU A 82 -1.62 -5.31 12.40
CA LEU A 82 -0.96 -6.20 11.45
C LEU A 82 -1.39 -5.90 9.99
N TYR A 83 -2.50 -5.18 9.84
CA TYR A 83 -3.08 -4.73 8.58
C TYR A 83 -3.34 -3.23 8.61
N THR A 84 -3.13 -2.54 7.48
CA THR A 84 -3.64 -1.17 7.30
C THR A 84 -5.17 -1.15 7.20
N GLN A 85 -5.77 0.04 7.28
CA GLN A 85 -7.22 0.18 7.11
C GLN A 85 -7.69 -0.30 5.73
N GLU A 86 -6.93 -0.01 4.67
CA GLU A 86 -7.21 -0.46 3.31
C GLU A 86 -7.11 -1.99 3.19
N GLU A 87 -6.10 -2.59 3.83
CA GLU A 87 -5.92 -4.04 3.85
C GLU A 87 -7.07 -4.72 4.60
N MET A 88 -7.55 -4.16 5.72
CA MET A 88 -8.72 -4.68 6.43
C MET A 88 -9.98 -4.66 5.57
N VAL A 89 -10.24 -3.56 4.85
CA VAL A 89 -11.40 -3.46 3.95
C VAL A 89 -11.27 -4.48 2.82
N LEU A 90 -10.07 -4.65 2.27
CA LEU A 90 -9.82 -5.63 1.22
C LEU A 90 -10.03 -7.06 1.73
N ILE A 91 -9.46 -7.42 2.88
CA ILE A 91 -9.61 -8.74 3.51
C ILE A 91 -11.10 -9.02 3.79
N GLN A 92 -11.83 -8.10 4.40
CA GLN A 92 -13.27 -8.28 4.65
C GLN A 92 -14.06 -8.50 3.36
N THR A 93 -13.74 -7.73 2.32
CA THR A 93 -14.38 -7.86 1.01
C THR A 93 -14.07 -9.22 0.40
N LEU A 94 -12.80 -9.64 0.41
CA LEU A 94 -12.39 -10.95 -0.11
C LEU A 94 -13.00 -12.09 0.69
N THR A 95 -13.02 -12.02 2.02
CA THR A 95 -13.64 -13.04 2.88
C THR A 95 -15.11 -13.21 2.56
N SER A 96 -15.81 -12.13 2.20
CA SER A 96 -17.22 -12.20 1.79
C SER A 96 -17.44 -12.75 0.37
N LEU A 97 -16.50 -12.53 -0.55
CA LEU A 97 -16.65 -12.87 -1.97
C LEU A 97 -15.99 -14.22 -2.34
N VAL A 98 -14.75 -14.41 -1.90
CA VAL A 98 -13.88 -15.56 -2.20
C VAL A 98 -12.98 -15.82 -0.97
N PRO A 99 -13.43 -16.63 0.01
CA PRO A 99 -12.70 -16.87 1.25
C PRO A 99 -11.26 -17.39 1.06
N SER A 100 -11.02 -18.23 0.06
CA SER A 100 -9.68 -18.76 -0.27
C SER A 100 -8.72 -17.67 -0.77
N ALA A 101 -9.23 -16.70 -1.55
CA ALA A 101 -8.45 -15.55 -1.98
C ALA A 101 -8.07 -14.64 -0.80
N ALA A 102 -8.98 -14.50 0.17
CA ALA A 102 -8.68 -13.77 1.41
C ALA A 102 -7.55 -14.43 2.19
N GLN A 103 -7.60 -15.75 2.38
CA GLN A 103 -6.54 -16.51 3.05
C GLN A 103 -5.18 -16.36 2.35
N SER A 104 -5.17 -16.45 1.02
CA SER A 104 -3.94 -16.26 0.21
C SER A 104 -3.39 -14.84 0.38
N TYR A 105 -4.25 -13.82 0.35
CA TYR A 105 -3.84 -12.44 0.60
C TYR A 105 -3.27 -12.24 2.01
N GLU A 106 -3.96 -12.74 3.04
CA GLU A 106 -3.51 -12.65 4.43
C GLU A 106 -2.17 -13.35 4.64
N GLN A 107 -1.97 -14.55 4.07
CA GLN A 107 -0.70 -15.27 4.13
C GLN A 107 0.42 -14.45 3.48
N ALA A 108 0.15 -13.80 2.35
CA ALA A 108 1.13 -12.94 1.71
C ALA A 108 1.51 -11.73 2.58
N ILE A 109 0.55 -11.07 3.22
CA ILE A 109 0.83 -9.94 4.11
C ILE A 109 1.62 -10.38 5.35
N GLN A 110 1.24 -11.51 5.97
CA GLN A 110 2.02 -12.10 7.06
C GLN A 110 3.45 -12.43 6.63
N ASP A 111 3.62 -12.92 5.41
CA ASP A 111 4.93 -13.21 4.87
C ASP A 111 5.80 -11.97 4.69
N LEU A 112 5.21 -10.89 4.17
CA LEU A 112 5.90 -9.62 3.94
C LEU A 112 6.24 -8.89 5.26
N THR A 113 5.37 -9.01 6.26
CA THR A 113 5.52 -8.33 7.56
C THR A 113 6.33 -9.14 8.58
N SER A 114 6.54 -10.43 8.33
CA SER A 114 7.31 -11.28 9.23
C SER A 114 8.73 -10.73 9.46
N MET A 115 9.10 -10.60 10.73
CA MET A 115 10.40 -10.06 11.14
C MET A 115 11.56 -11.05 10.92
N SER A 116 11.26 -12.29 10.53
CA SER A 116 12.26 -13.31 10.25
C SER A 116 12.91 -13.08 8.88
N PRO A 117 14.24 -13.19 8.75
CA PRO A 117 14.88 -13.16 7.45
C PRO A 117 14.35 -14.30 6.57
N ARG A 118 13.81 -13.96 5.39
CA ARG A 118 13.31 -14.93 4.42
C ARG A 118 14.35 -15.22 3.36
N VAL A 119 14.53 -16.51 3.08
CA VAL A 119 15.41 -16.98 2.00
C VAL A 119 14.76 -16.76 0.63
N SER A 120 13.42 -16.77 0.55
CA SER A 120 12.68 -16.57 -0.69
C SER A 120 11.28 -15.98 -0.44
N TYR A 121 10.80 -15.18 -1.40
CA TYR A 121 9.44 -14.66 -1.47
C TYR A 121 8.60 -15.33 -2.58
N ARG A 122 9.06 -16.46 -3.13
CA ARG A 122 8.33 -17.15 -4.20
C ARG A 122 6.94 -17.63 -3.74
N GLY A 123 6.85 -18.16 -2.52
CA GLY A 123 5.57 -18.54 -1.90
C GLY A 123 4.65 -17.33 -1.81
N THR A 124 5.12 -16.27 -1.15
CA THR A 124 4.43 -14.98 -1.02
C THR A 124 3.92 -14.40 -2.34
N ALA A 125 4.75 -14.39 -3.39
CA ALA A 125 4.33 -13.93 -4.72
C ALA A 125 3.29 -14.84 -5.38
N THR A 126 3.36 -16.14 -5.11
CA THR A 126 2.35 -17.12 -5.57
C THR A 126 1.03 -16.86 -4.86
N GLU A 127 1.03 -16.68 -3.54
CA GLU A 127 -0.17 -16.36 -2.76
C GLU A 127 -0.89 -15.09 -3.28
N LEU A 128 -0.15 -14.01 -3.57
CA LEU A 128 -0.72 -12.79 -4.17
C LEU A 128 -1.32 -13.05 -5.56
N ARG A 129 -0.65 -13.88 -6.38
CA ARG A 129 -1.12 -14.24 -7.70
C ARG A 129 -2.40 -15.07 -7.63
N GLU A 130 -2.48 -16.00 -6.70
CA GLU A 130 -3.64 -16.86 -6.51
C GLU A 130 -4.83 -16.10 -5.94
N ALA A 131 -4.61 -15.23 -4.94
CA ALA A 131 -5.63 -14.31 -4.44
C ALA A 131 -6.26 -13.50 -5.58
N PHE A 132 -5.42 -12.95 -6.47
CA PHE A 132 -5.90 -12.20 -7.62
C PHE A 132 -6.60 -13.07 -8.66
N ARG A 133 -6.06 -14.25 -8.99
CA ARG A 133 -6.65 -15.21 -9.94
C ARG A 133 -8.06 -15.60 -9.52
N GLU A 134 -8.20 -16.10 -8.30
CA GLU A 134 -9.47 -16.61 -7.79
C GLU A 134 -10.52 -15.50 -7.70
N THR A 135 -10.10 -14.30 -7.30
CA THR A 135 -10.97 -13.11 -7.30
C THR A 135 -11.48 -12.80 -8.72
N LEU A 136 -10.61 -12.85 -9.74
CA LEU A 136 -11.02 -12.65 -11.12
C LEU A 136 -11.93 -13.77 -11.62
N ASP A 137 -11.66 -15.03 -11.26
CA ASP A 137 -12.48 -16.17 -11.66
C ASP A 137 -13.90 -16.07 -11.09
N GLN A 138 -14.04 -15.60 -9.85
CA GLN A 138 -15.34 -15.35 -9.23
C GLN A 138 -16.08 -14.17 -9.88
N LEU A 139 -15.38 -13.06 -10.18
CA LEU A 139 -16.00 -11.84 -10.72
C LEU A 139 -16.24 -11.90 -12.23
N ALA A 140 -15.52 -12.78 -12.93
CA ALA A 140 -15.59 -12.98 -14.37
C ALA A 140 -15.42 -14.47 -14.71
N PRO A 141 -16.47 -15.27 -14.49
CA PRO A 141 -16.52 -16.66 -14.92
C PRO A 141 -16.21 -16.82 -16.42
N ASP A 142 -15.52 -17.90 -16.79
CA ASP A 142 -15.03 -18.11 -18.16
C ASP A 142 -16.16 -18.11 -19.19
N ASP A 143 -17.28 -18.72 -18.86
CA ASP A 143 -18.50 -18.77 -19.68
C ASP A 143 -19.08 -17.38 -19.91
N ALA A 144 -19.18 -16.56 -18.87
CA ALA A 144 -19.65 -15.18 -18.97
C ALA A 144 -18.73 -14.31 -19.85
N VAL A 145 -17.41 -14.50 -19.71
CA VAL A 145 -16.40 -13.75 -20.48
C VAL A 145 -16.43 -14.17 -21.95
N THR A 146 -16.51 -15.47 -22.23
CA THR A 146 -16.50 -16.03 -23.60
C THR A 146 -17.77 -15.71 -24.38
N GLN A 147 -18.91 -15.55 -23.70
CA GLN A 147 -20.18 -15.16 -24.32
C GLN A 147 -20.26 -13.66 -24.69
N GLN A 148 -19.27 -12.85 -24.32
CA GLN A 148 -19.29 -11.42 -24.63
C GLN A 148 -19.18 -11.15 -26.13
N VAL A 149 -20.01 -10.24 -26.64
CA VAL A 149 -19.96 -9.81 -28.05
C VAL A 149 -18.58 -9.25 -28.40
N GLY A 150 -17.96 -9.84 -29.43
CA GLY A 150 -16.63 -9.48 -29.91
C GLY A 150 -15.48 -10.07 -29.08
N PHE A 151 -15.74 -11.03 -28.20
CA PHE A 151 -14.71 -11.77 -27.50
C PHE A 151 -13.97 -12.71 -28.46
N ALA A 152 -12.64 -12.74 -28.35
CA ALA A 152 -11.78 -13.70 -29.02
C ALA A 152 -10.63 -14.07 -28.09
N LEU A 153 -10.30 -15.36 -28.00
CA LEU A 153 -9.17 -15.84 -27.21
C LEU A 153 -7.84 -15.33 -27.80
N GLU A 154 -6.89 -15.04 -26.93
CA GLU A 154 -5.51 -14.76 -27.36
C GLU A 154 -4.88 -16.01 -27.99
N LYS A 155 -3.95 -15.82 -28.93
CA LYS A 155 -3.37 -16.90 -29.73
C LYS A 155 -2.77 -18.00 -28.83
N GLY A 156 -3.23 -19.23 -29.00
CA GLY A 156 -2.73 -20.39 -28.27
C GLY A 156 -3.30 -20.56 -26.85
N ARG A 157 -4.32 -19.80 -26.46
CA ARG A 157 -5.01 -19.95 -25.18
C ARG A 157 -6.31 -20.74 -25.36
N THR A 158 -6.61 -21.59 -24.38
CA THR A 158 -7.86 -22.36 -24.29
C THR A 158 -8.88 -21.73 -23.34
N GLN A 159 -8.45 -20.77 -22.52
CA GLN A 159 -9.27 -20.07 -21.53
C GLN A 159 -9.00 -18.56 -21.57
N PRO A 160 -9.96 -17.72 -21.13
CA PRO A 160 -9.76 -16.29 -21.01
C PRO A 160 -8.56 -15.95 -20.11
N THR A 161 -7.73 -15.01 -20.55
CA THR A 161 -6.61 -14.53 -19.74
C THR A 161 -7.10 -13.63 -18.60
N MET A 162 -6.32 -13.48 -17.52
CA MET A 162 -6.63 -12.52 -16.44
C MET A 162 -6.88 -11.11 -17.00
N LYS A 163 -6.12 -10.70 -18.02
CA LYS A 163 -6.30 -9.43 -18.75
C LYS A 163 -7.68 -9.33 -19.39
N GLN A 164 -8.13 -10.39 -20.06
CA GLN A 164 -9.47 -10.45 -20.66
C GLN A 164 -10.57 -10.41 -19.59
N LYS A 165 -10.37 -11.07 -18.45
CA LYS A 165 -11.29 -11.02 -17.30
C LYS A 165 -11.39 -9.61 -16.69
N VAL A 166 -10.27 -8.92 -16.48
CA VAL A 166 -10.26 -7.52 -16.03
C VAL A 166 -11.02 -6.62 -17.00
N ARG A 167 -10.80 -6.77 -18.31
CA ARG A 167 -11.52 -6.02 -19.34
C ARG A 167 -13.02 -6.25 -19.27
N PHE A 168 -13.44 -7.50 -19.09
CA PHE A 168 -14.83 -7.88 -18.94
C PHE A 168 -15.48 -7.20 -17.72
N ILE A 169 -14.87 -7.29 -16.54
CA ILE A 169 -15.36 -6.69 -15.28
C ILE A 169 -15.52 -5.17 -15.42
N LEU A 170 -14.52 -4.50 -15.98
CA LEU A 170 -14.56 -3.05 -16.10
C LEU A 170 -15.59 -2.60 -17.15
N ARG A 171 -15.78 -3.37 -18.23
CA ARG A 171 -16.82 -3.10 -19.22
C ARG A 171 -18.22 -3.32 -18.64
N SER A 172 -18.44 -4.39 -17.87
CA SER A 172 -19.74 -4.64 -17.21
C SER A 172 -20.08 -3.56 -16.18
N ARG A 173 -19.07 -2.92 -15.59
CA ARG A 173 -19.20 -1.77 -14.67
C ARG A 173 -19.24 -0.40 -15.36
N GLY A 174 -19.40 -0.36 -16.69
CA GLY A 174 -19.52 0.88 -17.45
C GLY A 174 -18.26 1.76 -17.48
N LYS A 175 -17.08 1.20 -17.21
CA LYS A 175 -15.83 1.97 -17.19
C LYS A 175 -15.31 2.21 -18.62
N GLY A 176 -14.93 3.47 -18.89
CA GLY A 176 -14.41 3.92 -20.19
C GLY A 176 -13.10 3.23 -20.61
N ALA A 177 -12.73 3.37 -21.88
CA ALA A 177 -11.53 2.73 -22.45
C ALA A 177 -10.23 3.06 -21.69
N THR A 178 -10.06 4.31 -21.25
CA THR A 178 -8.87 4.74 -20.51
C THR A 178 -8.68 3.98 -19.20
N HIS A 179 -9.73 3.85 -18.38
CA HIS A 179 -9.67 3.11 -17.12
C HIS A 179 -9.38 1.62 -17.34
N ARG A 180 -9.91 1.05 -18.42
CA ARG A 180 -9.62 -0.35 -18.81
C ARG A 180 -8.15 -0.53 -19.16
N THR A 181 -7.60 0.32 -20.02
CA THR A 181 -6.19 0.25 -20.41
C THR A 181 -5.25 0.41 -19.21
N VAL A 182 -5.57 1.31 -18.28
CA VAL A 182 -4.75 1.49 -17.06
C VAL A 182 -4.76 0.21 -16.21
N ALA A 183 -5.94 -0.36 -15.95
CA ALA A 183 -6.05 -1.58 -15.16
C ALA A 183 -5.38 -2.79 -15.84
N GLU A 184 -5.51 -2.93 -17.16
CA GLU A 184 -4.82 -3.97 -17.94
C GLU A 184 -3.30 -3.83 -17.84
N LYS A 185 -2.75 -2.60 -17.93
CA LYS A 185 -1.31 -2.35 -17.78
C LYS A 185 -0.83 -2.61 -16.36
N SER A 186 -1.59 -2.21 -15.35
CA SER A 186 -1.25 -2.49 -13.95
C SER A 186 -1.17 -3.99 -13.69
N LEU A 187 -2.10 -4.78 -14.26
CA LEU A 187 -2.03 -6.22 -14.19
C LEU A 187 -0.78 -6.78 -14.88
N GLU A 188 -0.48 -6.34 -16.10
CA GLU A 188 0.73 -6.77 -16.82
C GLU A 188 2.01 -6.50 -16.01
N LEU A 189 2.09 -5.35 -15.33
CA LEU A 189 3.22 -5.02 -14.46
C LEU A 189 3.31 -5.98 -13.26
N ILE A 190 2.19 -6.28 -12.61
CA ILE A 190 2.15 -7.21 -11.47
C ILE A 190 2.58 -8.61 -11.90
N GLU A 191 2.08 -9.10 -13.04
CA GLU A 191 2.45 -10.41 -13.57
C GLU A 191 3.93 -10.47 -13.98
N ALA A 192 4.43 -9.43 -14.64
CA ALA A 192 5.82 -9.34 -15.06
C ALA A 192 6.77 -9.34 -13.85
N LEU A 193 6.49 -8.50 -12.84
CA LEU A 193 7.27 -8.43 -11.61
C LEU A 193 7.27 -9.78 -10.86
N GLY A 194 6.12 -10.43 -10.77
CA GLY A 194 6.02 -11.77 -10.18
C GLY A 194 6.85 -12.81 -10.93
N ALA A 195 6.82 -12.78 -12.27
CA ALA A 195 7.61 -13.70 -13.10
C ALA A 195 9.12 -13.43 -12.99
N ASP A 196 9.54 -12.18 -12.96
CA ASP A 196 10.94 -11.79 -12.88
C ASP A 196 11.55 -12.16 -11.52
N ILE A 197 10.80 -11.99 -10.42
CA ILE A 197 11.19 -12.49 -9.11
C ILE A 197 11.39 -14.01 -9.18
N ALA A 198 10.44 -14.76 -9.74
CA ALA A 198 10.56 -16.21 -9.85
C ALA A 198 11.79 -16.66 -10.67
N ARG A 199 12.09 -15.98 -11.79
CA ARG A 199 13.27 -16.28 -12.63
C ARG A 199 14.59 -15.94 -11.94
N ALA A 200 14.71 -14.77 -11.31
CA ALA A 200 15.94 -14.35 -10.63
C ALA A 200 16.43 -15.35 -9.58
N PHE A 201 15.51 -16.04 -8.89
CA PHE A 201 15.85 -17.11 -7.95
C PHE A 201 16.21 -18.42 -8.64
N TYR A 202 15.60 -18.75 -9.77
CA TYR A 202 15.94 -19.94 -10.56
C TYR A 202 17.38 -19.84 -11.09
N ASP A 203 17.74 -18.70 -11.66
CA ASP A 203 19.08 -18.45 -12.21
C ASP A 203 20.15 -18.47 -11.09
N ARG A 204 19.85 -17.88 -9.92
CA ARG A 204 20.73 -17.93 -8.75
C ARG A 204 20.89 -19.35 -8.17
N GLY A 205 19.85 -20.18 -8.26
CA GLY A 205 19.90 -21.59 -7.84
C GLY A 205 20.74 -22.46 -8.78
N GLN A 206 20.80 -22.13 -10.07
CA GLN A 206 21.64 -22.82 -11.05
C GLN A 206 23.11 -22.39 -10.97
N SER A 207 23.40 -21.12 -10.71
CA SER A 207 24.79 -20.64 -10.53
C SER A 207 25.51 -21.18 -9.29
N ARG A 208 24.81 -21.84 -8.36
CA ARG A 208 25.40 -22.51 -7.18
C ARG A 208 25.73 -23.99 -7.38
N ARG A 209 25.54 -24.52 -8.60
CA ARG A 209 25.81 -25.93 -8.96
C ARG A 209 27.08 -26.14 -9.81
N ILE A 210 28.01 -25.18 -9.81
CA ILE A 210 29.34 -25.26 -10.42
C ILE A 210 30.37 -24.93 -9.34
#